data_AF-A0A8S9ZFJ0-F1
#
_entry.id   AF-A0A8S9ZFJ0-F1
#
_cell.length_a   1.000
_cell.length_b   1.000
_cell.length_c   1.000
_cell.angle_alpha   90.00
_cell.angle_beta   90.00
_cell.angle_gamma   90.00
#
_symmetry.space_group_name_H-M   'P 1'
#
loop_
_entity.id
_entity.type
_entity.pdbx_description
1 polymer ?
#
loop_
_entity_poly.entity_id
_entity_poly.type
_entity_poly.pdbx_seq_one_letter_code
_entity_poly.pdbx_strand_id
1 'polypeptide(L)'
;MERIRREEGISQPIGSESKRFKLFSLMGYKPGMSLGVKREGWKSLGIKEPIAIQIKSNRSGVGHEEEQNEKQRERCEAHMEFMKKRARMEESLATDFRNKKRMLAVQKQIISDIQQARSACHQMDLSVGKEVPEHFWFWPIYSSKLPNVNDTEEDDEEEEEEQLTYTYSNGRVAPVEVNFYQMDENELDNSLNHIIGYLRREHFYCVWCGYAYSDSLDIENTCPGSTRSAHDE
;
A
#
# COMPACT_ATOMS: atom_id res chain seq x y z
N MET A 1 28.98 -54.28 2.91
CA MET A 1 28.47 -55.65 2.66
C MET A 1 27.96 -56.32 3.94
N GLU A 2 28.75 -56.42 5.00
CA GLU A 2 28.31 -57.11 6.25
C GLU A 2 27.19 -56.39 7.01
N ARG A 3 27.22 -55.05 7.09
CA ARG A 3 26.16 -54.25 7.75
C ARG A 3 24.78 -54.43 7.10
N ILE A 4 24.74 -54.41 5.77
CA ILE A 4 23.52 -54.60 4.98
C ILE A 4 22.93 -55.98 5.25
N ARG A 5 23.75 -57.04 5.19
CA ARG A 5 23.32 -58.41 5.53
C ARG A 5 22.82 -58.54 6.98
N ARG A 6 23.43 -57.80 7.91
CA ARG A 6 23.00 -57.78 9.31
C ARG A 6 21.63 -57.10 9.47
N GLU A 7 21.43 -55.97 8.82
CA GLU A 7 20.16 -55.21 8.84
C GLU A 7 19.03 -55.98 8.15
N GLU A 8 19.32 -56.63 7.03
CA GLU A 8 18.41 -57.56 6.34
C GLU A 8 18.03 -58.75 7.24
N GLY A 9 19.01 -59.33 7.95
CA GLY A 9 18.74 -60.45 8.87
C GLY A 9 17.99 -60.08 10.14
N ILE A 10 18.16 -58.85 10.65
CA ILE A 10 17.44 -58.35 11.84
C ILE A 10 16.02 -57.90 11.49
N SER A 11 15.79 -57.39 10.27
CA SER A 11 14.48 -56.91 9.82
C SER A 11 13.51 -58.04 9.47
N GLN A 12 14.02 -59.23 9.11
CA GLN A 12 13.16 -60.37 8.79
C GLN A 12 12.68 -61.11 10.05
N PRO A 13 11.36 -61.34 10.18
CA PRO A 13 10.84 -62.16 11.27
C PRO A 13 11.32 -63.61 11.13
N ILE A 14 11.42 -64.32 12.25
CA ILE A 14 11.82 -65.73 12.25
C ILE A 14 10.78 -66.55 11.49
N GLY A 15 11.19 -67.24 10.43
CA GLY A 15 10.32 -68.11 9.65
C GLY A 15 9.77 -69.30 10.45
N SER A 16 8.59 -69.79 10.06
CA SER A 16 7.88 -70.89 10.72
C SER A 16 8.63 -72.23 10.69
N GLU A 17 9.60 -72.37 9.78
CA GLU A 17 10.48 -73.51 9.65
C GLU A 17 11.45 -73.66 10.84
N SER A 18 11.83 -72.54 11.47
CA SER A 18 12.79 -72.48 12.56
C SER A 18 12.32 -73.28 13.77
N LYS A 19 13.20 -74.15 14.30
CA LYS A 19 12.94 -74.94 15.53
C LYS A 19 12.48 -74.05 16.70
N ARG A 20 13.01 -72.83 16.77
CA ARG A 20 12.66 -71.82 17.79
C ARG A 20 11.21 -71.36 17.66
N PHE A 21 10.74 -71.08 16.43
CA PHE A 21 9.36 -70.68 16.19
C PHE A 21 8.37 -71.82 16.50
N LYS A 22 8.73 -73.07 16.18
CA LYS A 22 7.94 -74.26 16.54
C LYS A 22 7.79 -74.41 18.05
N LEU A 23 8.87 -74.20 18.80
CA LEU A 23 8.84 -74.20 20.26
C LEU A 23 7.93 -73.09 20.81
N PHE A 24 8.03 -71.86 20.30
CA PHE A 24 7.15 -70.76 20.69
C PHE A 24 5.68 -71.08 20.39
N SER A 25 5.39 -71.64 19.22
CA SER A 25 4.01 -72.02 18.83
C SER A 25 3.42 -73.07 19.77
N LEU A 26 4.21 -74.05 20.19
CA LEU A 26 3.80 -75.06 21.18
C LEU A 26 3.52 -74.46 22.57
N MET A 27 4.20 -73.36 22.91
CA MET A 27 3.95 -72.59 24.15
C MET A 27 2.76 -71.63 24.02
N GLY A 28 2.00 -71.68 22.91
CA GLY A 28 0.80 -70.86 22.70
C GLY A 28 1.06 -69.49 22.06
N TYR A 29 2.26 -69.24 21.57
CA TYR A 29 2.56 -68.01 20.82
C TYR A 29 1.90 -68.05 19.43
N LYS A 30 1.16 -66.98 19.09
CA LYS A 30 0.64 -66.73 17.74
C LYS A 30 1.35 -65.52 17.14
N PRO A 31 1.70 -65.53 15.84
CA PRO A 31 2.30 -64.37 15.17
C PRO A 31 1.53 -63.09 15.47
N GLY A 32 2.23 -62.04 15.93
CA GLY A 32 1.62 -60.76 16.30
C GLY A 32 1.12 -60.64 17.75
N MET A 33 1.26 -61.70 18.56
CA MET A 33 0.98 -61.68 19.99
C MET A 33 2.18 -61.12 20.78
N SER A 34 1.90 -60.30 21.79
CA SER A 34 2.90 -59.87 22.76
C SER A 34 3.12 -60.96 23.82
N LEU A 35 4.37 -61.17 24.25
CA LEU A 35 4.68 -62.06 25.36
C LEU A 35 4.36 -61.40 26.71
N GLY A 36 3.92 -62.18 27.70
CA GLY A 36 3.66 -61.72 29.07
C GLY A 36 2.18 -61.66 29.47
N VAL A 37 1.93 -61.67 30.79
CA VAL A 37 0.57 -61.63 31.38
C VAL A 37 -0.02 -60.22 31.24
N LYS A 38 -1.26 -60.12 30.77
CA LYS A 38 -2.03 -58.87 30.79
C LYS A 38 -2.46 -58.59 32.24
N ARG A 39 -1.80 -57.65 32.92
CA ARG A 39 -2.21 -57.19 34.26
C ARG A 39 -3.21 -56.05 34.12
N GLU A 40 -4.34 -56.17 34.80
CA GLU A 40 -5.32 -55.09 34.89
C GLU A 40 -4.65 -53.85 35.54
N GLY A 41 -4.70 -52.71 34.85
CA GLY A 41 -4.05 -51.46 35.27
C GLY A 41 -2.77 -51.08 34.51
N TRP A 42 -2.15 -51.98 33.75
CA TRP A 42 -0.99 -51.66 32.91
C TRP A 42 -1.40 -51.45 31.45
N LYS A 43 -1.38 -50.18 30.98
CA LYS A 43 -1.91 -49.78 29.67
C LYS A 43 -1.11 -50.28 28.46
N SER A 44 0.14 -50.73 28.61
CA SER A 44 0.93 -51.18 27.48
C SER A 44 0.82 -52.69 27.27
N LEU A 45 0.30 -53.08 26.10
CA LEU A 45 0.54 -54.40 25.51
C LEU A 45 2.06 -54.58 25.39
N GLY A 46 2.59 -55.77 25.71
CA GLY A 46 4.03 -56.02 25.62
C GLY A 46 4.58 -55.71 24.23
N ILE A 47 5.84 -55.28 24.13
CA ILE A 47 6.46 -54.94 22.85
C ILE A 47 6.41 -56.12 21.88
N LYS A 48 5.95 -55.85 20.66
CA LYS A 48 5.83 -56.85 19.58
C LYS A 48 7.07 -56.90 18.70
N GLU A 49 7.83 -55.81 18.70
CA GLU A 49 9.02 -55.62 17.89
C GLU A 49 10.22 -55.40 18.83
N PRO A 50 11.42 -55.90 18.45
CA PRO A 50 12.63 -55.66 19.20
C PRO A 50 12.92 -54.16 19.32
N ILE A 51 13.49 -53.75 20.47
CA ILE A 51 13.92 -52.36 20.66
C ILE A 51 15.04 -52.06 19.65
N ALA A 52 14.85 -51.02 18.85
CA ALA A 52 15.84 -50.59 17.88
C ALA A 52 17.11 -50.08 18.59
N ILE A 53 18.25 -50.68 18.28
CA ILE A 53 19.55 -50.24 18.81
C ILE A 53 20.16 -49.25 17.82
N GLN A 54 20.25 -47.98 18.20
CA GLN A 54 20.96 -46.98 17.41
C GLN A 54 22.45 -47.05 17.70
N ILE A 55 23.21 -47.66 16.77
CA ILE A 55 24.67 -47.73 16.89
C ILE A 55 25.26 -46.46 16.31
N LYS A 56 25.79 -45.59 17.18
CA LYS A 56 26.46 -44.35 16.75
C LYS A 56 27.74 -44.68 16.00
N SER A 57 27.81 -44.28 14.73
CA SER A 57 28.98 -44.48 13.85
C SER A 57 30.07 -43.41 14.01
N ASN A 58 29.77 -42.34 14.72
CA ASN A 58 30.56 -41.12 14.78
C ASN A 58 31.35 -41.08 16.10
N ARG A 59 32.57 -40.52 16.09
CA ARG A 59 33.39 -40.31 17.30
C ARG A 59 32.99 -39.05 18.10
N SER A 60 31.89 -38.40 17.75
CA SER A 60 31.40 -37.20 18.44
C SER A 60 30.79 -37.56 19.80
N GLY A 61 30.88 -36.64 20.76
CA GLY A 61 30.24 -36.76 22.07
C GLY A 61 28.73 -36.98 21.95
N VAL A 62 28.15 -37.74 22.89
CA VAL A 62 26.69 -37.89 23.02
C VAL A 62 26.09 -36.48 23.27
N GLY A 63 25.07 -36.09 22.51
CA GLY A 63 24.45 -34.74 22.57
C GLY A 63 25.03 -33.68 21.61
N HIS A 64 26.23 -33.89 21.04
CA HIS A 64 26.91 -32.88 20.22
C HIS A 64 26.23 -32.61 18.86
N GLU A 65 25.51 -33.58 18.31
CA GLU A 65 24.76 -33.45 17.06
C GLU A 65 23.45 -32.68 17.27
N GLU A 66 22.83 -32.87 18.43
CA GLU A 66 21.61 -32.17 18.83
C GLU A 66 21.88 -30.68 19.09
N GLU A 67 22.95 -30.36 19.83
CA GLU A 67 23.39 -28.99 20.05
C GLU A 67 23.77 -28.27 18.73
N GLN A 68 24.40 -28.98 17.79
CA GLN A 68 24.71 -28.43 16.47
C GLN A 68 23.45 -28.15 15.63
N ASN A 69 22.48 -29.07 15.65
CA ASN A 69 21.22 -28.90 14.97
C ASN A 69 20.38 -27.78 15.59
N GLU A 70 20.38 -27.66 16.92
CA GLU A 70 19.73 -26.56 17.64
C GLU A 70 20.36 -25.22 17.27
N LYS A 71 21.69 -25.08 17.35
CA LYS A 71 22.40 -23.88 16.90
C LYS A 71 22.14 -23.54 15.43
N GLN A 72 22.00 -24.55 14.58
CA GLN A 72 21.69 -24.35 13.16
C GLN A 72 20.25 -23.85 12.97
N ARG A 73 19.28 -24.40 13.71
CA ARG A 73 17.88 -23.95 13.72
C ARG A 73 17.78 -22.51 14.22
N GLU A 74 18.41 -22.18 15.34
CA GLU A 74 18.43 -20.81 15.88
C GLU A 74 19.00 -19.80 14.87
N ARG A 75 20.08 -20.16 14.16
CA ARG A 75 20.65 -19.30 13.10
C ARG A 75 19.70 -19.13 11.92
N CYS A 76 19.05 -20.21 11.48
CA CYS A 76 18.07 -20.15 10.40
C CYS A 76 16.84 -19.32 10.79
N GLU A 77 16.34 -19.48 12.01
CA GLU A 77 15.23 -18.69 12.55
C GLU A 77 15.61 -17.21 12.68
N ALA A 78 16.77 -16.89 13.25
CA ALA A 78 17.25 -15.51 13.33
C ALA A 78 17.42 -14.87 11.94
N HIS A 79 17.94 -15.62 10.97
CA HIS A 79 18.04 -15.16 9.58
C HIS A 79 16.65 -14.94 8.95
N MET A 80 15.71 -15.86 9.17
CA MET A 80 14.35 -15.73 8.67
C MET A 80 13.61 -14.54 9.29
N GLU A 81 13.76 -14.31 10.60
CA GLU A 81 13.22 -13.14 11.28
C GLU A 81 13.81 -11.84 10.74
N PHE A 82 15.12 -11.80 10.52
CA PHE A 82 15.79 -10.65 9.92
C PHE A 82 15.25 -10.36 8.51
N MET A 83 15.14 -11.39 7.66
CA MET A 83 14.57 -11.25 6.32
C MET A 83 13.11 -10.79 6.36
N LYS A 84 12.30 -11.28 7.31
CA LYS A 84 10.91 -10.85 7.51
C LYS A 84 10.82 -9.39 7.94
N LYS A 85 11.68 -8.94 8.87
CA LYS A 85 11.77 -7.53 9.27
C LYS A 85 12.17 -6.63 8.10
N ARG A 86 13.15 -7.07 7.30
CA ARG A 86 13.59 -6.35 6.10
C ARG A 86 12.48 -6.25 5.05
N ALA A 87 11.78 -7.34 4.77
CA ALA A 87 10.64 -7.36 3.85
C ALA A 87 9.50 -6.42 4.31
N ARG A 88 9.19 -6.40 5.62
CA ARG A 88 8.20 -5.46 6.18
C ARG A 88 8.61 -4.00 6.01
N MET A 89 9.89 -3.68 6.24
CA MET A 89 10.40 -2.32 6.05
C MET A 89 10.33 -1.90 4.57
N GLU A 90 10.70 -2.80 3.66
CA GLU A 90 10.59 -2.57 2.22
C GLU A 90 9.13 -2.36 1.79
N GLU A 91 8.21 -3.16 2.33
CA GLU A 91 6.78 -3.00 2.09
C GLU A 91 6.26 -1.63 2.60
N SER A 92 6.64 -1.21 3.82
CA SER A 92 6.25 0.11 4.34
C SER A 92 6.77 1.26 3.48
N LEU A 93 8.01 1.16 2.99
CA LEU A 93 8.59 2.17 2.10
C LEU A 93 7.85 2.21 0.75
N ALA A 94 7.47 1.05 0.23
CA ALA A 94 6.70 0.95 -1.00
C ALA A 94 5.29 1.54 -0.83
N THR A 95 4.63 1.30 0.30
CA THR A 95 3.32 1.91 0.59
C THR A 95 3.40 3.42 0.72
N ASP A 96 4.44 3.94 1.39
CA ASP A 96 4.65 5.38 1.55
C ASP A 96 4.88 6.07 0.21
N PHE A 97 5.67 5.47 -0.69
CA PHE A 97 5.87 5.99 -2.03
C PHE A 97 4.57 6.07 -2.84
N ARG A 98 3.75 5.00 -2.79
CA ARG A 98 2.44 4.98 -3.46
C ARG A 98 1.50 6.05 -2.90
N ASN A 99 1.50 6.24 -1.59
CA ASN A 99 0.68 7.27 -0.94
C ASN A 99 1.10 8.68 -1.38
N LYS A 100 2.40 8.99 -1.38
CA LYS A 100 2.91 10.29 -1.88
C LYS A 100 2.51 10.55 -3.33
N LYS A 101 2.64 9.54 -4.20
CA LYS A 101 2.23 9.66 -5.61
C LYS A 101 0.73 9.90 -5.77
N ARG A 102 -0.09 9.23 -4.96
CA ARG A 102 -1.55 9.42 -4.94
C ARG A 102 -1.93 10.83 -4.50
N MET A 103 -1.35 11.32 -3.39
CA MET A 103 -1.61 12.67 -2.88
C MET A 103 -1.26 13.75 -3.91
N LEU A 104 -0.11 13.62 -4.58
CA LEU A 104 0.27 14.56 -5.65
C LEU A 104 -0.69 14.52 -6.85
N ALA A 105 -1.26 13.35 -7.17
CA ALA A 105 -2.26 13.25 -8.24
C ALA A 105 -3.57 13.92 -7.85
N VAL A 106 -4.04 13.70 -6.60
CA VAL A 106 -5.23 14.36 -6.06
C VAL A 106 -5.07 15.88 -6.04
N GLN A 107 -3.94 16.37 -5.53
CA GLN A 107 -3.64 17.81 -5.51
C GLN A 107 -3.70 18.42 -6.93
N LYS A 108 -3.06 17.77 -7.91
CA LYS A 108 -3.11 18.22 -9.31
C LYS A 108 -4.51 18.20 -9.89
N GLN A 109 -5.32 17.23 -9.52
CA GLN A 109 -6.71 17.13 -9.95
C GLN A 109 -7.54 18.30 -9.40
N ILE A 110 -7.43 18.60 -8.10
CA ILE A 110 -8.11 19.73 -7.48
C ILE A 110 -7.67 21.05 -8.14
N ILE A 111 -6.36 21.23 -8.40
CA ILE A 111 -5.86 22.43 -9.09
C ILE A 111 -6.44 22.55 -10.50
N SER A 112 -6.48 21.46 -11.26
CA SER A 112 -7.10 21.44 -12.60
C SER A 112 -8.57 21.82 -12.53
N ASP A 113 -9.27 21.35 -11.51
CA ASP A 113 -10.69 21.61 -11.30
C ASP A 113 -10.95 23.07 -10.91
N ILE A 114 -10.08 23.67 -10.07
CA ILE A 114 -10.09 25.10 -9.77
C ILE A 114 -9.91 25.90 -11.07
N GLN A 115 -8.94 25.54 -11.92
CA GLN A 115 -8.69 26.24 -13.18
C GLN A 115 -9.89 26.16 -14.13
N GLN A 116 -10.55 25.00 -14.21
CA GLN A 116 -11.78 24.82 -14.98
C GLN A 116 -12.90 25.70 -14.42
N ALA A 117 -13.09 25.71 -13.11
CA ALA A 117 -14.09 26.56 -12.45
C ALA A 117 -13.80 28.05 -12.66
N ARG A 118 -12.54 28.49 -12.60
CA ARG A 118 -12.13 29.88 -12.88
C ARG A 118 -12.45 30.30 -14.30
N SER A 119 -12.19 29.42 -15.25
CA SER A 119 -12.49 29.68 -16.67
C SER A 119 -13.99 29.81 -16.91
N ALA A 120 -14.79 28.91 -16.32
CA ALA A 120 -16.25 28.97 -16.39
C ALA A 120 -16.80 30.22 -15.69
N CYS A 121 -16.29 30.54 -14.49
CA CYS A 121 -16.66 31.72 -13.73
C CYS A 121 -16.43 33.01 -14.52
N HIS A 122 -15.24 33.15 -15.09
CA HIS A 122 -14.90 34.26 -15.97
C HIS A 122 -15.85 34.39 -17.16
N GLN A 123 -16.15 33.28 -17.85
CA GLN A 123 -17.06 33.30 -19.00
C GLN A 123 -18.49 33.72 -18.59
N MET A 124 -19.02 33.14 -17.51
CA MET A 124 -20.38 33.43 -17.04
C MET A 124 -20.50 34.87 -16.52
N ASP A 125 -19.54 35.33 -15.73
CA ASP A 125 -19.53 36.69 -15.21
C ASP A 125 -19.46 37.74 -16.34
N LEU A 126 -18.64 37.50 -17.36
CA LEU A 126 -18.59 38.37 -18.54
C LEU A 126 -19.91 38.38 -19.32
N SER A 127 -20.61 37.24 -19.39
CA SER A 127 -21.92 37.17 -20.06
C SER A 127 -22.99 38.01 -19.35
N VAL A 128 -22.87 38.17 -18.03
CA VAL A 128 -23.71 39.04 -17.21
C VAL A 128 -23.22 40.50 -17.22
N GLY A 129 -22.05 40.76 -17.82
CA GLY A 129 -21.46 42.10 -17.92
C GLY A 129 -20.71 42.54 -16.66
N LYS A 130 -20.30 41.61 -15.79
CA LYS A 130 -19.44 41.95 -14.65
C LYS A 130 -18.05 42.31 -15.17
N GLU A 131 -17.47 43.34 -14.60
CA GLU A 131 -16.17 43.85 -15.02
C GLU A 131 -15.02 43.44 -14.07
N VAL A 132 -15.34 42.99 -12.87
CA VAL A 132 -14.38 42.51 -11.86
C VAL A 132 -15.02 41.29 -11.19
N PRO A 133 -14.24 40.23 -10.88
CA PRO A 133 -14.77 39.10 -10.14
C PRO A 133 -15.19 39.49 -8.71
N GLU A 134 -16.14 38.75 -8.13
CA GLU A 134 -16.51 38.92 -6.71
C GLU A 134 -15.31 38.69 -5.78
N HIS A 135 -14.49 37.68 -6.09
CA HIS A 135 -13.23 37.41 -5.41
C HIS A 135 -12.08 37.45 -6.41
N PHE A 136 -11.00 38.16 -6.10
CA PHE A 136 -9.93 38.47 -7.07
C PHE A 136 -9.33 37.26 -7.81
N TRP A 137 -9.24 36.08 -7.17
CA TRP A 137 -8.67 34.89 -7.78
C TRP A 137 -9.69 34.05 -8.57
N PHE A 138 -10.99 34.38 -8.55
CA PHE A 138 -12.01 33.63 -9.29
C PHE A 138 -11.81 33.71 -10.81
N TRP A 139 -11.20 34.78 -11.30
CA TRP A 139 -10.83 34.90 -12.71
C TRP A 139 -9.36 34.60 -12.91
N PRO A 140 -8.96 34.09 -14.09
CA PRO A 140 -7.55 34.01 -14.48
C PRO A 140 -6.86 35.38 -14.43
N ILE A 141 -5.69 35.43 -13.80
CA ILE A 141 -4.84 36.63 -13.75
C ILE A 141 -3.64 36.41 -14.64
N TYR A 142 -3.31 37.43 -15.45
CA TYR A 142 -2.19 37.42 -16.37
C TYR A 142 -1.14 38.42 -15.91
N SER A 143 0.12 38.01 -15.88
CA SER A 143 1.24 38.92 -15.62
C SER A 143 1.80 39.46 -16.93
N SER A 144 2.16 40.75 -16.93
CA SER A 144 2.86 41.42 -18.02
C SER A 144 4.06 42.20 -17.46
N LYS A 145 5.18 42.15 -18.18
CA LYS A 145 6.33 43.00 -17.87
C LYS A 145 5.98 44.44 -18.21
N LEU A 146 6.24 45.36 -17.29
CA LEU A 146 6.15 46.79 -17.61
C LEU A 146 7.25 47.15 -18.62
N PRO A 147 6.96 47.98 -19.63
CA PRO A 147 8.00 48.58 -20.45
C PRO A 147 8.94 49.39 -19.55
N ASN A 148 10.26 49.12 -19.62
CA ASN A 148 11.25 49.91 -18.90
C ASN A 148 11.26 51.32 -19.52
N VAL A 149 10.80 52.33 -18.77
CA VAL A 149 10.64 53.71 -19.29
C VAL A 149 11.94 54.51 -19.22
N ASN A 150 13.03 53.87 -18.80
CA ASN A 150 14.37 54.46 -18.71
C ASN A 150 15.34 53.74 -19.66
N ASP A 151 15.14 53.90 -20.98
CA ASP A 151 16.24 53.79 -21.95
C ASP A 151 17.18 55.01 -21.77
N THR A 152 17.81 55.13 -20.60
CA THR A 152 18.99 55.98 -20.42
C THR A 152 20.14 55.02 -20.19
N GLU A 153 21.01 54.91 -21.19
CA GLU A 153 22.17 54.02 -21.26
C GLU A 153 23.19 54.31 -20.15
N GLU A 154 22.92 53.90 -18.92
CA GLU A 154 23.92 53.81 -17.85
C GLU A 154 23.99 52.38 -17.32
N ASP A 155 25.18 51.81 -17.53
CA ASP A 155 25.62 50.43 -17.38
C ASP A 155 25.87 50.13 -15.90
N ASP A 156 24.81 49.85 -15.12
CA ASP A 156 24.91 49.35 -13.75
C ASP A 156 24.37 47.91 -13.66
N GLU A 157 25.25 46.96 -13.33
CA GLU A 157 24.96 45.55 -13.05
C GLU A 157 24.23 45.36 -11.69
N GLU A 158 23.13 46.08 -11.46
CA GLU A 158 22.21 45.76 -10.37
C GLU A 158 21.11 44.83 -10.92
N GLU A 159 20.83 43.71 -10.23
CA GLU A 159 19.73 42.80 -10.57
C GLU A 159 18.39 43.56 -10.48
N GLU A 160 17.98 44.22 -11.57
CA GLU A 160 16.71 44.92 -11.65
C GLU A 160 15.57 43.92 -11.39
N GLU A 161 14.92 44.04 -10.23
CA GLU A 161 13.70 43.28 -9.93
C GLU A 161 12.66 43.58 -11.02
N GLU A 162 12.43 42.62 -11.93
CA GLU A 162 11.48 42.77 -13.02
C GLU A 162 10.09 43.11 -12.45
N GLN A 163 9.71 44.40 -12.49
CA GLN A 163 8.45 44.89 -11.94
C GLN A 163 7.28 44.36 -12.79
N LEU A 164 6.67 43.27 -12.35
CA LEU A 164 5.51 42.65 -12.98
C LEU A 164 4.23 43.42 -12.64
N THR A 165 3.40 43.66 -13.64
CA THR A 165 2.00 44.07 -13.45
C THR A 165 1.07 42.90 -13.70
N TYR A 166 -0.02 42.85 -12.94
CA TYR A 166 -1.02 41.79 -13.03
C TYR A 166 -2.33 42.39 -13.51
N THR A 167 -2.95 41.75 -14.50
CA THR A 167 -4.20 42.20 -15.09
C THR A 167 -5.16 41.04 -15.34
N TYR A 168 -6.45 41.33 -15.34
CA TYR A 168 -7.48 40.43 -15.85
C TYR A 168 -7.53 40.49 -17.38
N SER A 169 -8.22 39.54 -18.00
CA SER A 169 -8.44 39.46 -19.46
C SER A 169 -9.01 40.75 -20.09
N ASN A 170 -9.77 41.53 -19.31
CA ASN A 170 -10.39 42.77 -19.73
C ASN A 170 -9.50 44.01 -19.51
N GLY A 171 -8.23 43.81 -19.13
CA GLY A 171 -7.25 44.88 -18.94
C GLY A 171 -7.33 45.59 -17.59
N ARG A 172 -8.20 45.17 -16.67
CA ARG A 172 -8.25 45.73 -15.32
C ARG A 172 -7.10 45.22 -14.47
N VAL A 173 -6.59 46.09 -13.59
CA VAL A 173 -5.54 45.74 -12.63
C VAL A 173 -6.03 44.65 -11.70
N ALA A 174 -5.23 43.60 -11.56
CA ALA A 174 -5.47 42.47 -10.67
C ALA A 174 -4.38 42.40 -9.60
N PRO A 175 -4.65 41.77 -8.45
CA PRO A 175 -3.59 41.39 -7.51
C PRO A 175 -2.66 40.31 -8.08
N VAL A 176 -1.60 39.98 -7.32
CA VAL A 176 -0.71 38.87 -7.66
C VAL A 176 -1.48 37.55 -7.74
N GLU A 177 -1.17 36.74 -8.74
CA GLU A 177 -1.78 35.42 -8.95
C GLU A 177 -1.51 34.47 -7.77
N VAL A 178 -2.55 33.75 -7.35
CA VAL A 178 -2.45 32.77 -6.26
C VAL A 178 -1.73 31.52 -6.74
N ASN A 179 -0.69 31.10 -6.01
CA ASN A 179 0.02 29.86 -6.31
C ASN A 179 -0.63 28.64 -5.66
N PHE A 180 -1.58 28.02 -6.37
CA PHE A 180 -2.27 26.82 -5.91
C PHE A 180 -1.35 25.60 -5.69
N TYR A 181 -0.15 25.56 -6.28
CA TYR A 181 0.78 24.45 -6.07
C TYR A 181 1.48 24.48 -4.70
N GLN A 182 1.47 25.63 -4.03
CA GLN A 182 2.06 25.81 -2.70
C GLN A 182 1.05 25.62 -1.56
N MET A 183 -0.25 25.58 -1.89
CA MET A 183 -1.34 25.40 -0.94
C MET A 183 -1.47 23.94 -0.51
N ASP A 184 -1.96 23.73 0.71
CA ASP A 184 -2.28 22.38 1.19
C ASP A 184 -3.59 21.85 0.59
N GLU A 185 -3.86 20.56 0.79
CA GLU A 185 -5.04 19.88 0.24
C GLU A 185 -6.35 20.49 0.76
N ASN A 186 -6.42 20.86 2.04
CA ASN A 186 -7.63 21.43 2.63
C ASN A 186 -7.87 22.85 2.10
N GLU A 187 -6.82 23.65 1.96
CA GLU A 187 -6.89 24.99 1.38
C GLU A 187 -7.35 24.95 -0.09
N LEU A 188 -6.88 23.97 -0.84
CA LEU A 188 -7.30 23.73 -2.22
C LEU A 188 -8.77 23.30 -2.31
N ASP A 189 -9.21 22.37 -1.47
CA ASP A 189 -10.61 21.95 -1.40
C ASP A 189 -11.53 23.10 -0.99
N ASN A 190 -11.13 23.89 0.00
CA ASN A 190 -11.87 25.08 0.42
C ASN A 190 -11.99 26.10 -0.71
N SER A 191 -10.89 26.33 -1.45
CA SER A 191 -10.89 27.21 -2.62
C SER A 191 -11.83 26.67 -3.69
N LEU A 192 -11.71 25.40 -4.07
CA LEU A 192 -12.59 24.77 -5.07
C LEU A 192 -14.07 24.88 -4.67
N ASN A 193 -14.41 24.58 -3.42
CA ASN A 193 -15.78 24.69 -2.92
C ASN A 193 -16.28 26.14 -2.92
N HIS A 194 -15.41 27.12 -2.65
CA HIS A 194 -15.77 28.54 -2.68
C HIS A 194 -16.20 28.98 -4.08
N ILE A 195 -15.39 28.69 -5.11
CA ILE A 195 -15.71 29.09 -6.48
C ILE A 195 -16.90 28.29 -7.05
N ILE A 196 -17.02 27.00 -6.74
CA ILE A 196 -18.18 26.20 -7.12
C ILE A 196 -19.45 26.75 -6.44
N GLY A 197 -19.37 27.10 -5.16
CA GLY A 197 -20.48 27.68 -4.41
C GLY A 197 -20.94 29.03 -4.98
N TYR A 198 -20.01 29.83 -5.53
CA TYR A 198 -20.35 31.04 -6.28
C TYR A 198 -21.08 30.70 -7.59
N LEU A 199 -20.49 29.84 -8.43
CA LEU A 199 -21.05 29.43 -9.72
C LEU A 199 -22.47 28.85 -9.60
N ARG A 200 -22.73 28.06 -8.55
CA ARG A 200 -24.03 27.43 -8.32
C ARG A 200 -25.09 28.42 -7.81
N ARG A 201 -24.70 29.41 -7.01
CA ARG A 201 -25.65 30.39 -6.43
C ARG A 201 -25.97 31.54 -7.38
N GLU A 202 -24.96 32.06 -8.06
CA GLU A 202 -25.10 33.25 -8.89
C GLU A 202 -25.48 32.91 -10.33
N HIS A 203 -24.88 31.86 -10.89
CA HIS A 203 -25.04 31.49 -12.31
C HIS A 203 -25.84 30.22 -12.52
N PHE A 204 -26.32 29.59 -11.44
CA PHE A 204 -26.93 28.26 -11.46
C PHE A 204 -26.14 27.29 -12.34
N TYR A 205 -24.81 27.31 -12.26
CA TYR A 205 -23.94 26.54 -13.15
C TYR A 205 -23.23 25.42 -12.39
N CYS A 206 -23.20 24.23 -12.99
CA CYS A 206 -22.39 23.12 -12.48
C CYS A 206 -21.22 22.83 -13.41
N VAL A 207 -20.00 22.98 -12.91
CA VAL A 207 -18.74 22.72 -13.64
C VAL A 207 -18.65 21.26 -14.11
N TRP A 208 -19.19 20.33 -13.33
CA TRP A 208 -19.11 18.90 -13.60
C TRP A 208 -20.13 18.44 -14.64
N CYS A 209 -21.35 19.00 -14.60
CA CYS A 209 -22.35 18.74 -15.63
C CYS A 209 -22.06 19.48 -16.93
N GLY A 210 -21.32 20.60 -16.87
CA GLY A 210 -21.09 21.49 -18.01
C GLY A 210 -22.34 22.25 -18.45
N TYR A 211 -23.31 22.46 -17.55
CA TYR A 211 -24.62 23.03 -17.86
C TYR A 211 -25.02 24.13 -16.86
N ALA A 212 -25.64 25.18 -17.40
CA ALA A 212 -26.27 26.26 -16.64
C ALA A 212 -27.78 26.00 -16.55
N TYR A 213 -28.28 25.89 -15.33
CA TYR A 213 -29.66 25.59 -15.00
C TYR A 213 -30.52 26.85 -15.01
N SER A 214 -31.84 26.64 -14.99
CA SER A 214 -32.82 27.72 -15.11
C SER A 214 -32.91 28.57 -13.84
N ASP A 215 -32.90 27.90 -12.68
CA ASP A 215 -33.02 28.51 -11.36
C ASP A 215 -32.40 27.62 -10.26
N SER A 216 -32.49 28.10 -9.01
CA SER A 216 -31.96 27.40 -7.84
C SER A 216 -32.63 26.05 -7.57
N LEU A 217 -33.90 25.89 -7.94
CA LEU A 217 -34.63 24.64 -7.70
C LEU A 217 -34.26 23.60 -8.75
N ASP A 218 -34.07 24.03 -10.00
CA ASP A 218 -33.67 23.18 -11.11
C ASP A 218 -32.28 22.58 -10.85
N ILE A 219 -31.31 23.38 -10.42
CA ILE A 219 -29.98 22.86 -10.10
C ILE A 219 -29.99 21.89 -8.90
N GLU A 220 -30.85 22.10 -7.89
CA GLU A 220 -30.94 21.20 -6.74
C GLU A 220 -31.61 19.86 -7.08
N ASN A 221 -32.59 19.88 -7.99
CA ASN A 221 -33.33 18.67 -8.37
C ASN A 221 -32.63 17.87 -9.47
N THR A 222 -31.93 18.55 -10.37
CA THR A 222 -31.36 17.93 -11.58
C THR A 222 -29.88 17.59 -11.44
N CYS A 223 -29.10 18.38 -10.68
CA CYS A 223 -27.67 18.15 -10.54
C CYS A 223 -27.35 17.11 -9.44
N PRO A 224 -26.52 16.09 -9.71
CA PRO A 224 -26.15 15.06 -8.73
C PRO A 224 -25.49 15.57 -7.44
N GLY A 225 -24.83 16.73 -7.48
CA GLY A 225 -24.20 17.34 -6.32
C GLY A 225 -23.29 18.52 -6.65
N SER A 226 -22.55 19.01 -5.67
CA SER A 226 -21.53 20.06 -5.86
C SER A 226 -20.11 19.50 -6.04
N THR A 227 -19.90 18.23 -5.72
CA THR A 227 -18.58 17.59 -5.76
C THR A 227 -18.39 16.79 -7.04
N ARG A 228 -17.12 16.63 -7.45
CA ARG A 228 -16.76 15.83 -8.63
C ARG A 228 -17.22 14.38 -8.50
N SER A 229 -17.00 13.77 -7.35
CA SER A 229 -17.34 12.36 -7.09
C SER A 229 -18.82 12.05 -7.23
N ALA A 230 -19.72 13.04 -7.11
CA ALA A 230 -21.15 12.85 -7.40
C ALA A 230 -21.46 12.67 -8.90
N HIS A 231 -20.47 12.87 -9.78
CA HIS A 231 -20.61 12.87 -11.25
C HIS A 231 -19.71 11.84 -11.95
N ASP A 232 -18.88 11.09 -11.21
CA ASP A 232 -17.93 10.10 -11.75
C ASP A 232 -18.55 8.68 -11.89
N GLU A 233 -19.78 8.56 -12.43
CA GLU A 233 -20.43 7.27 -12.77
C GLU A 233 -20.23 6.84 -14.23
#